data_AF-A0A074T880-F1
#
_entry.id   AF-A0A074T880-F1
#
_cell.length_a   1.000
_cell.length_b   1.000
_cell.length_c   1.000
_cell.angle_alpha   90.00
_cell.angle_beta   90.00
_cell.angle_gamma   90.00
#
_symmetry.space_group_name_H-M   'P 1'
#
loop_
_entity.id
_entity.type
_entity.pdbx_description
1 polymer ?
#
loop_
_entity_poly.entity_id
_entity_poly.type
_entity_poly.pdbx_seq_one_letter_code
_entity_poly.pdbx_strand_id
1 'polypeptide(L)' 'MLRFDPRNLEEALLLKPDGLFEMQTVHGNVQIVVHRFGEPDEIIPCLSPGHANQVRQRLTDQGMVGLVGYAR' A
#
# COMPACT_ATOMS: atom_id res chain seq x y z
N MET A 1 -16.37 -0.98 -22.96
CA MET A 1 -14.97 -0.68 -22.57
C MET A 1 -15.04 -0.21 -21.12
N LEU A 2 -14.68 -1.07 -20.16
CA LEU A 2 -14.66 -0.68 -18.74
C LEU A 2 -13.60 0.41 -18.58
N ARG A 3 -14.00 1.58 -18.11
CA ARG A 3 -13.06 2.65 -17.75
C ARG A 3 -12.47 2.27 -16.39
N PHE A 4 -11.19 1.94 -16.38
CA PHE A 4 -10.41 1.76 -15.16
C PHE A 4 -10.25 3.12 -14.46
N ASP A 5 -10.73 3.25 -13.22
CA ASP A 5 -10.35 4.37 -12.35
C ASP A 5 -9.20 3.92 -11.44
N PRO A 6 -7.94 4.37 -11.66
CA PRO A 6 -6.81 4.02 -10.81
C PRO A 6 -6.94 4.51 -9.36
N ARG A 7 -7.96 5.32 -9.05
CA ARG A 7 -8.27 5.77 -7.69
C ARG A 7 -9.28 4.89 -6.99
N ASN A 8 -9.92 3.96 -7.71
CA ASN A 8 -10.76 2.93 -7.12
C ASN A 8 -9.87 1.76 -6.68
N LEU A 9 -9.69 1.63 -5.37
CA LEU A 9 -8.84 0.59 -4.78
C LEU A 9 -9.28 -0.83 -5.19
N GLU A 10 -10.58 -1.09 -5.25
CA GLU A 10 -11.09 -2.42 -5.64
C GLU A 10 -10.73 -2.76 -7.09
N GLU A 11 -10.89 -1.80 -8.01
CA GLU A 11 -10.47 -1.98 -9.41
C GLU A 11 -8.95 -2.15 -9.54
N ALA A 12 -8.18 -1.43 -8.74
CA ALA A 12 -6.72 -1.56 -8.71
C ALA A 12 -6.28 -2.93 -8.17
N LEU A 13 -6.94 -3.45 -7.13
CA LEU A 13 -6.69 -4.77 -6.55
C LEU A 13 -7.05 -5.90 -7.53
N LEU A 14 -8.08 -5.74 -8.37
CA LEU A 14 -8.37 -6.71 -9.44
C LEU A 14 -7.23 -6.87 -10.45
N LEU A 15 -6.39 -5.84 -10.63
CA LEU A 15 -5.22 -5.88 -11.53
C LEU A 15 -3.93 -6.30 -10.83
N LYS A 16 -3.91 -6.32 -9.49
CA LYS A 16 -2.72 -6.55 -8.66
C LYS A 16 -3.01 -7.69 -7.69
N PRO A 17 -2.86 -8.96 -8.13
CA PRO A 17 -3.29 -10.12 -7.36
C PRO A 17 -2.55 -10.26 -6.02
N ASP A 18 -1.28 -9.84 -5.95
CA ASP A 18 -0.49 -9.88 -4.72
C ASP A 18 -0.83 -8.74 -3.73
N GLY A 19 -1.61 -7.76 -4.19
CA GLY A 19 -2.08 -6.62 -3.41
C GLY A 19 -1.28 -5.32 -3.62
N LEU A 20 -1.67 -4.31 -2.86
CA LEU A 20 -1.14 -2.95 -2.90
C LEU A 20 -0.69 -2.54 -1.49
N PHE A 21 0.25 -1.62 -1.38
CA PHE A 21 0.54 -0.97 -0.11
C PHE A 21 0.76 0.53 -0.28
N GLU A 22 0.48 1.31 0.73
CA GLU A 22 0.79 2.75 0.75
C GLU A 22 1.42 3.18 2.06
N MET A 23 2.24 4.23 1.99
CA MET A 23 2.82 4.85 3.17
C MET A 23 1.98 6.04 3.58
N GLN A 24 1.59 6.07 4.85
CA GLN A 24 0.86 7.19 5.45
C GLN A 24 1.66 7.77 6.62
N THR A 25 1.52 9.07 6.86
CA THR A 25 2.04 9.73 8.06
C THR A 25 0.86 10.13 8.95
N VAL A 26 0.77 9.52 10.12
CA VAL A 26 -0.33 9.73 11.09
C VAL A 26 0.27 10.18 12.42
N HIS A 27 -0.12 11.36 12.90
CA HIS A 27 0.42 11.98 14.12
C HIS A 27 1.96 12.00 14.19
N GLY A 28 2.62 12.20 13.04
CA GLY A 28 4.08 12.22 12.92
C GLY A 28 4.76 10.85 12.86
N ASN A 29 4.00 9.76 12.95
CA ASN A 29 4.50 8.41 12.79
C ASN A 29 4.22 7.90 11.38
N VAL A 30 5.18 7.19 10.80
CA VAL A 30 4.97 6.51 9.51
C VAL A 30 4.26 5.19 9.79
N GLN A 31 3.25 4.88 8.98
CA GLN A 31 2.64 3.56 8.93
C GLN A 31 2.53 3.12 7.47
N ILE A 32 2.57 1.81 7.24
CA ILE A 32 2.27 1.23 5.93
C ILE A 32 0.90 0.58 6.03
N VAL A 33 0.01 0.93 5.10
CA VAL A 33 -1.28 0.29 4.93
C VAL A 33 -1.15 -0.71 3.80
N VAL A 34 -1.57 -1.95 4.04
CA VAL A 34 -1.52 -3.05 3.09
C VAL A 34 -2.95 -3.43 2.70
N HIS A 35 -3.21 -3.40 1.39
CA HIS A 35 -4.50 -3.72 0.80
C HIS A 35 -4.40 -5.06 0.06
N ARG A 36 -5.29 -5.98 0.40
CA ARG A 36 -5.42 -7.29 -0.26
C ARG A 36 -6.88 -7.51 -0.66
N PHE A 37 -7.08 -8.21 -1.78
CA PHE A 37 -8.43 -8.43 -2.29
C PHE A 37 -9.24 -9.31 -1.32
N GLY A 38 -10.38 -8.77 -0.84
CA GLY A 38 -11.28 -9.49 0.06
C GLY A 38 -10.81 -9.59 1.51
N GLU A 39 -9.70 -8.94 1.87
CA GLU A 39 -9.17 -8.90 3.24
C GLU A 39 -9.26 -7.47 3.79
N PRO A 40 -9.41 -7.32 5.12
CA PRO A 40 -9.33 -6.00 5.75
C PRO A 40 -7.91 -5.42 5.62
N ASP A 41 -7.82 -4.09 5.58
CA ASP A 41 -6.54 -3.39 5.55
C ASP A 41 -5.68 -3.74 6.76
N GLU A 42 -4.44 -4.14 6.50
CA GLU A 42 -3.42 -4.34 7.54
C GLU A 42 -2.62 -3.04 7.71
N ILE A 43 -2.47 -2.60 8.96
CA ILE A 43 -1.68 -1.42 9.31
C ILE A 43 -0.39 -1.87 9.99
N ILE A 44 0.75 -1.47 9.43
CA ILE A 44 2.08 -1.76 9.94
C ILE A 44 2.71 -0.46 10.48
N PRO A 45 2.70 -0.22 11.81
CA PRO A 45 3.36 0.94 12.40
C PRO A 45 4.88 0.86 12.21
N CYS A 46 5.47 1.94 11.69
CA CYS A 46 6.90 2.01 11.45
C CYS A 46 7.58 2.85 12.54
N LEU A 47 8.47 2.21 13.28
CA LEU A 47 9.26 2.81 14.38
C LEU A 47 10.27 3.87 13.91
N SER A 48 10.65 3.82 12.62
CA SER A 48 11.61 4.75 12.03
C SER A 48 11.49 4.75 10.51
N PRO A 49 12.07 5.74 9.81
CA PRO A 49 12.17 5.73 8.34
C PRO A 49 12.91 4.50 7.80
N GLY A 50 13.92 4.00 8.53
CA GLY A 50 14.65 2.78 8.17
C GLY A 50 13.76 1.54 8.24
N HIS A 51 12.95 1.42 9.30
CA HIS A 51 11.97 0.34 9.43
C HIS A 51 10.93 0.42 8.30
N ALA A 52 10.42 1.61 7.97
CA ALA A 52 9.50 1.78 6.85
C ALA A 52 10.09 1.29 5.52
N ASN A 53 11.36 1.61 5.24
CA ASN A 53 12.01 1.14 4.02
C ASN A 53 12.22 -0.39 4.01
N GLN A 54 12.52 -1.01 5.15
CA GLN A 54 12.64 -2.47 5.26
C GLN A 54 11.30 -3.17 4.99
N VAL A 55 10.21 -2.67 5.58
CA VAL A 55 8.87 -3.22 5.34
C VAL A 55 8.48 -3.04 3.87
N ARG A 56 8.73 -1.86 3.29
CA ARG A 56 8.49 -1.61 1.87
C ARG A 56 9.24 -2.58 0.96
N GLN A 57 10.52 -2.84 1.21
CA GLN A 57 11.30 -3.82 0.45
C GLN A 57 10.70 -5.22 0.60
N ARG A 58 10.38 -5.65 1.82
CA ARG A 58 9.77 -6.96 2.06
C ARG A 58 8.44 -7.15 1.31
N LEU A 59 7.57 -6.14 1.30
CA LEU A 59 6.30 -6.19 0.57
C LEU A 59 6.53 -6.21 -0.95
N THR A 60 7.53 -5.47 -1.43
CA THR A 60 7.93 -5.50 -2.85
C THR A 60 8.47 -6.88 -3.24
N ASP A 61 9.28 -7.50 -2.39
CA ASP A 61 9.81 -8.86 -2.61
C ASP A 61 8.70 -9.92 -2.63
N GLN A 62 7.54 -9.63 -2.04
CA GLN A 62 6.33 -10.45 -2.09
C GLN A 62 5.47 -10.19 -3.34
N GLY A 63 5.92 -9.34 -4.28
CA GLY A 63 5.19 -9.02 -5.50
C GLY A 63 4.19 -7.87 -5.36
N MET A 64 4.06 -7.27 -4.18
CA MET A 64 3.11 -6.18 -3.94
C MET A 64 3.58 -4.87 -4.59
N VAL A 65 2.62 -4.03 -4.97
CA VAL A 65 2.91 -2.74 -5.62
C VAL A 65 2.64 -1.59 -4.66
N GLY A 66 3.60 -0.69 -4.52
CA GLY A 66 3.45 0.54 -3.76
C GLY A 66 2.58 1.56 -4.49
N LEU A 67 1.52 2.03 -3.84
CA LEU A 67 0.77 3.20 -4.24
C LEU A 67 1.49 4.46 -3.75
N VAL A 68 1.74 5.38 -4.67
CA VAL A 68 2.19 6.72 -4.34
C VAL A 68 0.97 7.63 -4.43
N GLY A 69 0.29 7.83 -3.30
CA GLY A 69 -0.77 8.83 -3.18
C GLY A 69 -0.19 10.22 -3.45
N TYR A 70 -0.94 11.05 -4.19
CA TYR A 70 -0.55 12.40 -4.61
C TYR A 70 0.23 13.14 -3.52
N ALA A 71 1.47 13.54 -3.84
CA ALA A 71 2.14 14.61 -3.14
C ALA A 71 1.18 15.82 -3.12
N ARG A 72 0.68 16.16 -1.94
CA ARG A 72 0.02 17.45 -1.71
C ARG A 72 1.07 18.48 -1.33
#